data_AF-A0A4S0IBZ2-F1
#
_entry.id   AF-A0A4S0IBZ2-F1
#
_cell.length_a   1.000
_cell.length_b   1.000
_cell.length_c   1.000
_cell.angle_alpha   90.00
_cell.angle_beta   90.00
_cell.angle_gamma   90.00
#
_symmetry.space_group_name_H-M   'P 1'
#
loop_
_entity.id
_entity.type
_entity.pdbx_description
1 polymer ?
#
loop_
_entity_poly.entity_id
_entity_poly.type
_entity_poly.pdbx_seq_one_letter_code
_entity_poly.pdbx_strand_id
1 'polypeptide(L)'
;ATEGSWAQHLASPLGLFLLQLLVLLLVAKGAGALLKRLGQPAVIGEMAAGLMMGALVLGSLLPQLQGALFPASSLGPLGMLSQLGVLMFLLVAGAELD
;
A
#
# COMPACT_ATOMS: atom_id res chain seq x y z
N ALA A 1 7.05 28.76 19.24
CA ALA A 1 6.91 28.76 17.76
C ALA A 1 7.38 27.42 17.18
N THR A 2 6.76 26.32 17.60
CA THR A 2 7.20 24.93 17.31
C THR A 2 6.11 24.06 16.68
N GLU A 3 4.99 24.64 16.25
CA GLU A 3 3.81 23.86 15.83
C GLU A 3 3.77 23.51 14.32
N GLY A 4 4.85 23.78 13.56
CA GLY A 4 4.85 23.63 12.11
C GLY A 4 5.82 22.61 11.50
N SER A 5 6.82 22.09 12.23
CA SER A 5 7.89 21.29 11.59
C SER A 5 7.42 19.88 11.19
N TRP A 6 6.63 19.22 12.03
CA TRP A 6 6.12 17.87 11.76
C TRP A 6 5.19 17.83 10.53
N ALA A 7 4.36 18.87 10.36
CA ALA A 7 3.51 19.01 9.18
C ALA A 7 4.32 19.21 7.90
N GLN A 8 5.46 19.92 7.96
CA GLN A 8 6.38 20.06 6.83
C GLN A 8 7.09 18.74 6.50
N HIS A 9 7.46 17.94 7.52
CA HIS A 9 8.01 16.61 7.31
C HIS A 9 6.99 15.65 6.68
N LEU A 10 5.72 15.73 7.07
CA LEU A 10 4.63 14.94 6.45
C LEU A 10 4.33 15.39 5.01
N ALA A 11 4.47 16.68 4.70
CA ALA A 11 4.33 17.22 3.35
C ALA A 11 5.56 16.95 2.44
N SER A 12 6.67 16.44 3.00
CA SER A 12 7.82 16.06 2.19
C SER A 12 7.48 14.83 1.31
N PRO A 13 8.12 14.66 0.13
CA PRO A 13 7.88 13.50 -0.74
C PRO A 13 8.10 12.16 -0.02
N LEU A 14 9.07 12.11 0.90
CA LEU A 14 9.33 10.93 1.71
C LEU A 14 8.25 10.69 2.77
N GLY A 15 7.76 11.76 3.41
CA GLY A 15 6.66 11.70 4.38
C GLY A 15 5.37 11.19 3.75
N LEU A 16 5.05 11.69 2.56
CA LEU A 16 3.94 11.18 1.75
C LEU A 16 4.13 9.71 1.39
N PHE A 17 5.34 9.30 0.97
CA PHE A 17 5.64 7.89 0.66
C PHE A 17 5.44 6.96 1.87
N LEU A 18 5.95 7.33 3.04
CA LEU A 18 5.77 6.54 4.26
C LEU A 18 4.30 6.47 4.70
N LEU A 19 3.57 7.58 4.58
CA LEU A 19 2.14 7.63 4.84
C LEU A 19 1.38 6.71 3.88
N GLN A 20 1.71 6.75 2.58
CA GLN A 20 1.14 5.85 1.57
C GLN A 20 1.36 4.38 1.92
N LEU A 21 2.61 4.02 2.25
CA LEU A 21 2.97 2.66 2.64
C LEU A 21 2.19 2.22 3.89
N LEU A 22 2.09 3.09 4.90
CA LEU A 22 1.32 2.85 6.11
C LEU A 22 -0.16 2.59 5.79
N VAL A 23 -0.78 3.43 4.96
CA VAL A 23 -2.19 3.29 4.55
C VAL A 23 -2.39 1.99 3.77
N LEU A 24 -1.51 1.68 2.82
CA LEU A 24 -1.51 0.41 2.06
C LEU A 24 -1.46 -0.81 3.01
N LEU A 25 -0.53 -0.81 3.96
CA LEU A 25 -0.38 -1.91 4.92
C LEU A 25 -1.58 -2.05 5.85
N LEU A 26 -2.13 -0.93 6.34
CA LEU A 26 -3.32 -0.95 7.21
C LEU A 26 -4.54 -1.49 6.48
N VAL A 27 -4.78 -1.04 5.24
CA VAL A 27 -5.93 -1.49 4.45
C VAL A 27 -5.77 -2.96 4.07
N ALA A 28 -4.58 -3.37 3.62
CA ALA A 28 -4.28 -4.77 3.29
C ALA A 28 -4.46 -5.70 4.51
N LYS A 29 -3.83 -5.39 5.64
CA LYS A 29 -3.95 -6.21 6.86
C LYS A 29 -5.37 -6.16 7.45
N GLY A 30 -6.05 -5.02 7.36
CA GLY A 30 -7.44 -4.88 7.79
C GLY A 30 -8.38 -5.77 6.98
N ALA A 31 -8.27 -5.74 5.65
CA ALA A 31 -9.05 -6.58 4.75
C ALA A 31 -8.70 -8.07 4.91
N GLY A 32 -7.42 -8.41 5.00
CA GLY A 32 -6.96 -9.77 5.27
C GLY A 32 -7.49 -10.32 6.60
N ALA A 33 -7.48 -9.51 7.66
CA ALA A 33 -8.05 -9.89 8.95
C ALA A 33 -9.58 -10.05 8.89
N LEU A 34 -10.27 -9.19 8.14
CA LEU A 34 -11.72 -9.28 7.93
C LEU A 34 -12.09 -10.57 7.18
N LEU A 35 -11.38 -10.88 6.09
CA LEU A 35 -11.62 -12.10 5.31
C LEU A 35 -11.23 -13.36 6.10
N LYS A 36 -10.18 -13.29 6.91
CA LYS A 36 -9.83 -14.37 7.84
C LYS A 36 -10.94 -14.66 8.84
N ARG A 37 -11.66 -13.65 9.32
CA ARG A 37 -12.84 -13.82 10.18
C ARG A 37 -14.03 -14.46 9.45
N LEU A 38 -14.09 -14.32 8.12
CA LEU A 38 -15.10 -14.94 7.27
C LEU A 38 -14.71 -16.36 6.81
N GLY A 39 -13.58 -16.90 7.28
CA GLY A 39 -13.10 -18.24 6.91
C GLY A 39 -12.29 -18.30 5.61
N GLN A 40 -11.97 -17.15 5.01
CA GLN A 40 -11.15 -17.08 3.80
C GLN A 40 -9.65 -16.90 4.14
N PRO A 41 -8.72 -17.43 3.33
CA PRO A 41 -7.30 -17.12 3.45
C PRO A 41 -7.03 -15.60 3.44
N ALA A 42 -6.20 -15.12 4.36
CA ALA A 42 -5.91 -13.69 4.51
C ALA A 42 -5.36 -13.05 3.22
N VAL A 43 -4.59 -13.80 2.43
CA VAL A 43 -4.01 -13.38 1.15
C VAL A 43 -5.09 -12.89 0.17
N ILE A 44 -6.29 -13.49 0.17
CA ILE A 44 -7.38 -13.06 -0.71
C ILE A 44 -7.86 -11.65 -0.32
N GLY A 45 -7.93 -11.36 0.98
CA GLY A 45 -8.33 -10.05 1.48
C GLY A 45 -7.28 -8.99 1.21
N GLU A 46 -6.00 -9.34 1.33
CA GLU A 46 -4.88 -8.46 1.00
C GLU A 46 -4.85 -8.11 -0.50
N MET A 47 -5.05 -9.09 -1.38
CA MET A 47 -5.16 -8.88 -2.83
C MET A 47 -6.37 -8.01 -3.19
N ALA A 48 -7.53 -8.28 -2.58
CA ALA A 48 -8.74 -7.48 -2.79
C ALA A 48 -8.54 -6.02 -2.34
N ALA A 49 -7.91 -5.80 -1.18
CA ALA A 49 -7.54 -4.46 -0.71
C ALA A 49 -6.62 -3.74 -1.71
N GLY A 50 -5.62 -4.42 -2.28
CA GLY A 50 -4.76 -3.86 -3.32
C GLY A 50 -5.52 -3.44 -4.57
N LEU A 51 -6.46 -4.25 -5.05
CA LEU A 51 -7.33 -3.93 -6.18
C LEU A 51 -8.25 -2.74 -5.89
N MET A 52 -8.82 -2.69 -4.68
CA MET A 52 -9.70 -1.60 -4.23
C MET A 52 -8.96 -0.28 -4.06
N MET A 53 -7.74 -0.32 -3.51
CA MET A 53 -6.86 0.84 -3.32
C MET A 53 -6.18 1.29 -4.63
N GLY A 54 -6.13 0.42 -5.62
CA GLY A 54 -5.58 0.72 -6.94
C GLY A 54 -6.41 1.74 -7.72
N ALA A 55 -5.80 2.30 -8.75
CA ALA A 55 -6.41 3.30 -9.65
C ALA A 55 -7.73 2.82 -10.29
N LEU A 56 -7.97 1.50 -10.36
CA LEU A 56 -9.15 0.93 -10.99
C LEU A 56 -10.45 1.22 -10.20
N VAL A 57 -10.41 1.15 -8.87
CA VAL A 57 -11.60 1.33 -8.01
C VAL A 57 -11.56 2.70 -7.30
N LEU A 58 -10.43 3.07 -6.71
CA LEU A 58 -10.30 4.38 -6.06
C LEU A 58 -10.26 5.53 -7.07
N GLY A 59 -9.67 5.31 -8.25
CA GLY A 59 -9.62 6.32 -9.31
C GLY A 59 -10.97 6.53 -10.03
N SER A 60 -11.85 5.53 -10.03
CA SER A 60 -13.19 5.64 -10.61
C SER A 60 -14.23 6.22 -9.63
N LEU A 61 -14.13 5.88 -8.34
CA LEU A 61 -15.06 6.37 -7.32
C LEU A 61 -14.68 7.76 -6.78
N LEU A 62 -13.39 8.00 -6.51
CA LEU A 62 -12.90 9.21 -5.80
C LEU A 62 -11.54 9.67 -6.36
N PRO A 63 -11.49 10.21 -7.60
CA PRO A 63 -10.24 10.60 -8.27
C PRO A 63 -9.44 11.68 -7.50
N GLN A 64 -10.12 12.50 -6.71
CA GLN A 64 -9.49 13.53 -5.87
C GLN A 64 -8.70 12.91 -4.71
N LEU A 65 -9.25 11.88 -4.06
CA LEU A 65 -8.54 11.15 -3.00
C LEU A 65 -7.41 10.29 -3.57
N GLN A 66 -7.61 9.70 -4.74
CA GLN A 66 -6.54 8.99 -5.44
C GLN A 66 -5.38 9.92 -5.82
N GLY A 67 -5.65 11.13 -6.32
CA GLY A 67 -4.60 12.11 -6.63
C GLY A 67 -3.85 12.62 -5.40
N ALA A 68 -4.54 12.75 -4.26
CA ALA A 68 -3.93 13.14 -2.99
C ALA A 68 -3.12 12.00 -2.34
N LEU A 69 -3.64 10.77 -2.38
CA LEU A 69 -3.00 9.58 -1.79
C LEU A 69 -2.00 8.93 -2.72
N PHE A 70 -2.05 9.09 -4.03
CA PHE A 70 -1.16 8.46 -5.01
C PHE A 70 -0.73 9.44 -6.12
N PRO A 71 0.01 10.51 -5.80
CA PRO A 71 0.56 11.40 -6.81
C PRO A 71 1.57 10.65 -7.71
N ALA A 72 1.69 11.08 -8.96
CA ALA A 72 2.53 10.42 -9.97
C ALA A 72 4.02 10.29 -9.55
N SER A 73 4.51 11.20 -8.71
CA SER A 73 5.87 11.15 -8.13
C SER A 73 6.11 9.95 -7.21
N SER A 74 5.06 9.44 -6.55
CA SER A 74 5.17 8.30 -5.63
C SER A 74 5.03 6.94 -6.30
N LEU A 75 4.49 6.88 -7.52
CA LEU A 75 4.24 5.62 -8.23
C LEU A 75 5.53 4.88 -8.58
N GLY A 76 6.60 5.61 -8.92
CA GLY A 76 7.92 5.03 -9.21
C GLY A 76 8.50 4.27 -8.01
N PRO A 77 8.72 4.94 -6.86
CA PRO A 77 9.20 4.30 -5.62
C PRO A 77 8.33 3.12 -5.14
N LEU A 78 6.99 3.26 -5.21
CA LEU A 78 6.06 2.17 -4.86
C LEU A 78 6.22 0.96 -5.80
N GLY A 79 6.41 1.20 -7.11
CA GLY A 79 6.65 0.15 -8.10
C GLY A 79 7.95 -0.61 -7.83
N MET A 80 9.04 0.08 -7.50
CA MET A 80 10.30 -0.56 -7.12
C MET A 80 10.15 -1.41 -5.86
N LEU A 81 9.44 -0.91 -4.85
CA LEU A 81 9.18 -1.67 -3.62
C LEU A 81 8.33 -2.92 -3.91
N SER A 82 7.32 -2.81 -4.77
CA SER A 82 6.49 -3.95 -5.18
C SER A 82 7.32 -5.01 -5.91
N GLN A 83 8.21 -4.61 -6.81
CA GLN A 83 9.10 -5.53 -7.51
C GLN A 83 10.03 -6.24 -6.53
N LEU A 84 10.62 -5.48 -5.59
CA LEU A 84 11.46 -6.05 -4.54
C LEU A 84 10.68 -7.07 -3.70
N GLY A 85 9.43 -6.75 -3.32
CA GLY A 85 8.55 -7.65 -2.57
C GLY A 85 8.24 -8.95 -3.32
N VAL A 86 7.94 -8.87 -4.62
CA VAL A 86 7.73 -10.05 -5.47
C VAL A 86 9.01 -10.87 -5.61
N LEU A 87 10.16 -10.22 -5.77
CA LEU A 87 11.46 -10.89 -5.84
C LEU A 87 11.78 -11.63 -4.54
N MET A 88 11.55 -10.98 -3.40
CA MET A 88 11.70 -11.59 -2.07
C MET A 88 10.73 -12.76 -1.87
N PHE A 89 9.47 -12.61 -2.29
CA PHE A 89 8.48 -13.69 -2.23
C PHE A 89 8.93 -14.90 -3.06
N LEU A 90 9.36 -14.67 -4.30
CA LEU A 90 9.82 -15.75 -5.19
C LEU A 90 11.10 -16.40 -4.66
N LEU A 91 12.01 -15.64 -4.05
CA LEU A 91 13.21 -16.15 -3.40
C LEU A 91 12.86 -17.10 -2.25
N VAL A 92 11.95 -16.69 -1.36
CA VAL A 92 11.52 -17.52 -0.21
C VAL A 92 10.80 -18.77 -0.70
N ALA A 93 9.85 -18.64 -1.62
CA ALA A 93 9.16 -19.79 -2.22
C ALA A 93 10.14 -20.75 -2.91
N GLY A 94 11.18 -20.22 -3.57
CA GLY A 94 12.27 -20.99 -4.15
C GLY A 94 13.13 -21.74 -3.13
N ALA A 95 13.40 -21.12 -1.98
CA ALA A 95 14.17 -21.74 -0.89
C ALA A 95 13.36 -22.80 -0.11
N GLU A 96 12.03 -22.73 -0.16
CA GLU A 96 11.11 -23.69 0.47
C GLU A 96 10.88 -24.95 -0.39
N LEU A 97 11.41 -24.97 -1.63
CA LEU A 97 11.29 -26.06 -2.61
C LEU A 97 12.39 -27.12 -2.52
N ASP A 98 13.16 -27.17 -1.43
CA ASP A 98 14.17 -28.21 -1.13
C ASP A 98 13.68 -29.15 -0.02
#